data_AF-A0A6G1GRD3-F1
#
_entry.id   AF-A0A6G1GRD3-F1
#
_cell.length_a   1.000
_cell.length_b   1.000
_cell.length_c   1.000
_cell.angle_alpha   90.00
_cell.angle_beta   90.00
_cell.angle_gamma   90.00
#
_symmetry.space_group_name_H-M   'P 1'
#
loop_
_entity.id
_entity.type
_entity.pdbx_description
1 polymer ?
#
loop_
_entity_poly.entity_id
_entity_poly.type
_entity_poly.pdbx_seq_one_letter_code
_entity_poly.pdbx_strand_id
1 'polypeptide(L)'
;MRRPSDLSCVAEGYNLITDYLGVPRNEAKNAAGTVVEILGYEIDTQLMQTRLSSVNQAKLLALLEISLRCGSLYFLQAQKLAGHLAWSAQIVRLGRSYSRSLWVFMADWPLIDKQRPRRLNSELRSDLTV
;
A
#
# COMPACT_ATOMS: atom_id res chain seq x y z
N MET A 1 5.79 17.74 -24.69
CA MET A 1 6.53 18.06 -23.46
C MET A 1 6.39 19.56 -23.19
N ARG A 2 5.67 19.98 -22.15
CA ARG A 2 5.64 21.40 -21.72
C ARG A 2 6.97 21.78 -21.07
N ARG A 3 7.40 23.04 -21.18
CA ARG A 3 8.69 23.47 -20.65
C ARG A 3 8.62 23.54 -19.12
N PRO A 4 9.73 23.36 -18.38
CA PRO A 4 9.76 23.48 -16.91
C PRO A 4 9.19 24.80 -16.38
N SER A 5 9.32 25.89 -17.16
CA SER A 5 8.74 27.22 -16.89
C SER A 5 7.21 27.25 -16.85
N ASP A 6 6.53 26.27 -17.47
CA ASP A 6 5.07 26.24 -17.58
C ASP A 6 4.41 25.54 -16.38
N LEU A 7 5.20 24.84 -15.55
CA LEU A 7 4.71 24.17 -14.34
C LEU A 7 4.83 25.06 -13.10
N SER A 8 5.82 25.96 -13.06
CA SER A 8 5.96 26.93 -11.97
C SER A 8 4.79 27.90 -11.92
N CYS A 9 4.31 28.39 -13.06
CA CYS A 9 3.17 29.30 -13.11
C CYS A 9 1.86 28.63 -12.65
N VAL A 10 1.70 27.32 -12.90
CA VAL A 10 0.55 26.54 -12.41
C VAL A 10 0.63 26.35 -10.90
N ALA A 11 1.81 26.04 -10.36
CA ALA A 11 2.02 25.90 -8.92
C ALA A 11 1.78 27.22 -8.18
N GLU A 12 2.27 28.33 -8.72
CA GLU A 12 2.03 29.68 -8.18
C GLU A 12 0.54 30.05 -8.18
N GLY A 13 -0.16 29.81 -9.28
CA GLY A 13 -1.60 30.04 -9.37
C GLY A 13 -2.40 29.20 -8.38
N TYR A 14 -2.04 27.92 -8.23
CA TYR A 14 -2.65 27.03 -7.23
C TYR A 14 -2.43 27.55 -5.80
N ASN A 15 -1.18 27.94 -5.47
CA ASN A 15 -0.83 28.46 -4.15
C ASN A 15 -1.63 29.73 -3.80
N LEU A 16 -1.73 30.68 -4.75
CA LEU A 16 -2.51 31.90 -4.57
C LEU A 16 -3.98 31.62 -4.27
N ILE A 17 -4.59 30.65 -4.97
CA ILE A 17 -5.98 30.24 -4.73
C ILE A 17 -6.11 29.61 -3.34
N THR A 18 -5.20 28.69 -2.96
CA THR A 18 -5.27 28.03 -1.64
C THR A 18 -5.04 29.01 -0.50
N ASP A 19 -4.16 29.99 -0.67
CA ASP A 19 -3.92 31.06 0.31
C ASP A 19 -5.16 31.94 0.47
N TYR A 20 -5.77 32.34 -0.65
CA TYR A 20 -7.03 33.10 -0.65
C TYR A 20 -8.15 32.37 0.09
N LEU A 21 -8.22 31.04 -0.06
CA LEU A 21 -9.19 30.19 0.63
C LEU A 21 -8.80 29.87 2.10
N GLY A 22 -7.63 30.32 2.56
CA GLY A 22 -7.14 30.03 3.91
C GLY A 22 -6.78 28.56 4.14
N VAL A 23 -6.50 27.80 3.07
CA VAL A 23 -6.10 26.39 3.17
C VAL A 23 -4.63 26.31 3.56
N PRO A 24 -4.29 25.76 4.74
CA PRO A 24 -2.91 25.72 5.20
C PRO A 24 -2.06 24.79 4.33
N ARG A 25 -0.86 25.25 3.96
CA ARG A 25 0.09 24.49 3.16
C ARG A 25 0.99 23.63 4.05
N ASN A 26 1.30 22.43 3.56
CA ASN A 26 2.30 21.57 4.16
C ASN A 26 3.44 21.35 3.15
N GLU A 27 4.42 22.25 3.19
CA GLU A 27 5.55 22.22 2.25
C GLU A 27 6.37 20.94 2.35
N ALA A 28 6.37 20.26 3.51
CA ALA A 28 7.04 18.96 3.67
C ALA A 28 6.35 17.82 2.88
N LYS A 29 5.08 18.01 2.47
CA LYS A 29 4.34 17.08 1.61
C LYS A 29 4.28 17.55 0.16
N ASN A 30 4.87 18.70 -0.16
CA ASN A 30 4.87 19.23 -1.51
C ASN A 30 5.91 18.47 -2.34
N ALA A 31 5.49 17.91 -3.48
CA ALA A 31 6.33 17.07 -4.32
C ALA A 31 6.09 17.41 -5.79
N ALA A 32 7.19 17.58 -6.53
CA ALA A 32 7.18 17.84 -7.97
C ALA A 32 8.31 17.08 -8.66
N GLY A 33 8.08 16.64 -9.88
CA GLY A 33 9.06 15.88 -10.66
C GLY A 33 8.39 14.84 -11.54
N THR A 34 9.20 13.96 -12.14
CA THR A 34 8.73 12.86 -12.97
C THR A 34 8.36 11.61 -12.17
N VAL A 35 8.84 11.52 -10.92
CA VAL A 35 8.51 10.47 -9.96
C VAL A 35 7.96 11.14 -8.71
N VAL A 36 6.72 10.85 -8.34
CA VAL A 36 6.05 11.44 -7.17
C VAL A 36 5.24 10.40 -6.40
N GLU A 37 5.23 10.51 -5.07
CA GLU A 37 4.38 9.69 -4.22
C GLU A 37 3.01 10.37 -4.02
N ILE A 38 1.93 9.68 -4.38
CA ILE A 38 0.55 10.12 -4.21
C ILE A 38 -0.23 8.99 -3.56
N LEU A 39 -0.85 9.27 -2.40
CA LEU A 39 -1.70 8.33 -1.66
C LEU A 39 -1.04 6.98 -1.36
N GLY A 40 0.29 6.95 -1.18
CA GLY A 40 1.05 5.72 -0.91
C GLY A 40 1.48 4.95 -2.16
N TYR A 41 1.27 5.52 -3.34
CA TYR A 41 1.72 5.01 -4.62
C TYR A 41 2.74 5.93 -5.23
N GLU A 42 3.75 5.36 -5.86
CA GLU A 42 4.76 6.11 -6.57
C GLU A 42 4.43 6.06 -8.07
N ILE A 43 4.24 7.23 -8.66
CA ILE A 43 3.90 7.40 -10.07
C ILE A 43 5.16 7.84 -10.80
N ASP A 44 5.58 7.04 -11.76
CA ASP A 44 6.72 7.29 -12.63
C ASP A 44 6.23 7.61 -14.04
N THR A 45 6.26 8.90 -14.36
CA THR A 45 5.78 9.41 -15.65
C THR A 45 6.76 9.20 -16.80
N GLN A 46 8.04 8.89 -16.51
CA GLN A 46 9.00 8.53 -17.56
C GLN A 46 8.78 7.09 -18.02
N LEU A 47 8.56 6.18 -17.08
CA LEU A 47 8.30 4.77 -17.36
C LEU A 47 6.82 4.47 -17.64
N MET A 48 5.92 5.43 -17.39
CA MET A 48 4.47 5.25 -17.43
C MET A 48 4.01 4.10 -16.53
N GLN A 49 4.57 4.05 -15.33
CA GLN A 49 4.34 2.99 -14.36
C GLN A 49 3.89 3.58 -13.02
N THR A 50 3.00 2.84 -12.35
CA THR A 50 2.67 3.08 -10.95
C THR A 50 3.20 1.91 -10.14
N ARG A 51 3.86 2.20 -9.02
CA ARG A 51 4.35 1.22 -8.06
C ARG A 51 3.86 1.54 -6.66
N LEU A 52 3.93 0.57 -5.75
CA LEU A 52 3.79 0.87 -4.32
C LEU A 52 4.94 1.79 -3.90
N SER A 53 4.67 2.75 -3.03
CA SER A 53 5.77 3.53 -2.46
C SER A 53 6.69 2.63 -1.62
N SER A 54 7.96 2.99 -1.56
CA SER A 54 9.00 2.24 -0.83
C SER A 54 8.60 1.96 0.63
N VAL A 55 7.95 2.93 1.28
CA VAL A 55 7.44 2.81 2.65
C VAL A 55 6.38 1.71 2.76
N ASN A 56 5.43 1.66 1.83
CA ASN A 56 4.36 0.67 1.86
C ASN A 56 4.86 -0.71 1.42
N GLN A 57 5.80 -0.76 0.48
CA GLN A 57 6.47 -2.00 0.10
C GLN A 57 7.24 -2.60 1.29
N ALA A 58 8.03 -1.79 2.00
CA ALA A 58 8.76 -2.23 3.19
C ALA A 58 7.82 -2.73 4.31
N LYS A 59 6.71 -2.03 4.55
CA LYS A 59 5.68 -2.47 5.51
C LYS A 59 5.07 -3.82 5.12
N LEU A 60 4.73 -3.99 3.85
CA LEU A 60 4.15 -5.24 3.35
C LEU A 60 5.15 -6.39 3.48
N LEU A 61 6.40 -6.19 3.07
CA LEU A 61 7.47 -7.17 3.20
C LEU A 61 7.70 -7.56 4.66
N ALA A 62 7.76 -6.60 5.58
CA ALA A 62 7.92 -6.88 7.00
C ALA A 62 6.75 -7.71 7.57
N LEU A 63 5.51 -7.41 7.18
CA LEU A 63 4.34 -8.21 7.57
C LEU A 63 4.41 -9.64 7.04
N LEU A 64 4.83 -9.81 5.78
CA LEU A 64 4.99 -11.12 5.14
C LEU A 64 6.10 -11.93 5.84
N GLU A 65 7.28 -11.34 6.03
CA GLU A 65 8.41 -11.99 6.69
C GLU A 65 8.07 -12.45 8.11
N ILE A 66 7.43 -11.59 8.91
CA ILE A 66 6.99 -11.95 10.26
C ILE A 66 6.00 -13.12 10.20
N SER A 67 5.03 -13.07 9.29
CA SER A 67 4.02 -14.12 9.14
C SER A 67 4.65 -15.47 8.77
N LEU A 68 5.55 -15.48 7.79
CA LEU A 68 6.24 -16.67 7.31
C LEU A 68 7.21 -17.23 8.36
N ARG A 69 7.95 -16.36 9.07
CA ARG A 69 8.90 -16.77 10.11
C ARG A 69 8.21 -17.38 11.32
N CYS A 70 7.10 -16.80 11.77
CA CYS A 70 6.33 -17.34 12.90
C CYS A 70 5.54 -18.59 12.54
N GLY A 71 5.23 -18.80 11.24
CA GLY A 71 4.43 -19.94 10.77
C GLY A 71 2.99 -19.96 11.31
N SER A 72 2.59 -18.89 11.98
CA SER A 72 1.28 -18.70 12.58
C SER A 72 0.93 -17.21 12.62
N LEU A 73 -0.37 -16.91 12.59
CA LEU A 73 -0.90 -15.56 12.64
C LEU A 73 -1.98 -15.44 13.69
N TYR A 74 -2.01 -14.31 14.38
CA TYR A 74 -3.19 -13.87 15.11
C TYR A 74 -4.23 -13.31 14.12
N PHE A 75 -5.51 -13.35 14.49
CA PHE A 75 -6.59 -12.85 13.63
C PHE A 75 -6.37 -11.38 13.21
N LEU A 76 -5.93 -10.53 14.15
CA LEU A 76 -5.62 -9.13 13.85
C LEU A 76 -4.46 -8.96 12.86
N GLN A 77 -3.46 -9.85 12.91
CA GLN A 77 -2.34 -9.82 11.95
C GLN A 77 -2.81 -10.25 10.57
N ALA A 78 -3.63 -11.30 10.49
CA ALA A 78 -4.24 -11.74 9.25
C ALA A 78 -5.12 -10.64 8.62
N GLN A 79 -5.94 -9.95 9.43
CA GLN A 79 -6.73 -8.79 8.99
C GLN A 79 -5.86 -7.65 8.43
N LYS A 80 -4.78 -7.30 9.14
CA LYS A 80 -3.85 -6.25 8.69
C LYS A 80 -3.18 -6.63 7.38
N LEU A 81 -2.69 -7.86 7.27
CA LEU A 81 -2.06 -8.38 6.06
C LEU A 81 -3.05 -8.39 4.88
N ALA A 82 -4.28 -8.86 5.11
CA ALA A 82 -5.33 -8.89 4.10
C ALA A 82 -5.70 -7.47 3.62
N GLY A 83 -5.83 -6.52 4.55
CA GLY A 83 -6.08 -5.12 4.21
C GLY A 83 -4.97 -4.51 3.36
N HIS A 84 -3.70 -4.72 3.73
CA HIS A 84 -2.56 -4.22 2.97
C HIS A 84 -2.45 -4.87 1.59
N LEU A 85 -2.65 -6.19 1.48
CA LEU A 85 -2.63 -6.90 0.20
C LEU A 85 -3.78 -6.48 -0.71
N ALA A 86 -5.00 -6.34 -0.17
CA ALA A 86 -6.16 -5.91 -0.94
C ALA A 86 -5.99 -4.49 -1.49
N TRP A 87 -5.45 -3.57 -0.69
CA TRP A 87 -5.13 -2.22 -1.13
C TRP A 87 -4.02 -2.23 -2.21
N SER A 88 -2.94 -2.99 -1.98
CA SER A 88 -1.82 -3.15 -2.92
C SER A 88 -2.21 -3.77 -4.27
N ALA A 89 -3.26 -4.59 -4.29
CA ALA A 89 -3.73 -5.28 -5.49
C ALA A 89 -4.31 -4.35 -6.57
N GLN A 90 -4.51 -3.06 -6.27
CA GLN A 90 -4.84 -2.05 -7.28
C GLN A 90 -3.71 -1.82 -8.29
N ILE A 91 -2.47 -2.13 -7.90
CA ILE A 91 -1.26 -1.91 -8.71
C ILE A 91 -0.51 -3.22 -8.96
N VAL A 92 -0.51 -4.13 -7.98
CA VAL A 92 0.06 -5.47 -8.13
C VAL A 92 -1.02 -6.39 -8.69
N ARG A 93 -1.02 -6.62 -10.02
CA ARG A 93 -2.04 -7.42 -10.73
C ARG A 93 -2.26 -8.83 -10.16
N LEU A 94 -1.27 -9.41 -9.48
CA LEU A 94 -1.38 -10.73 -8.86
C LEU A 94 -1.90 -10.72 -7.41
N GLY A 95 -1.99 -9.55 -6.76
CA GLY A 95 -2.35 -9.44 -5.34
C GLY A 95 -3.75 -9.96 -5.00
N ARG A 96 -4.70 -9.91 -5.96
CA ARG A 96 -6.06 -10.45 -5.75
C ARG A 96 -6.06 -11.97 -5.61
N SER A 97 -5.29 -12.68 -6.42
CA SER A 97 -5.21 -14.14 -6.39
C SER A 97 -4.62 -14.63 -5.07
N TYR A 98 -3.51 -14.01 -4.64
CA TYR A 98 -2.83 -14.36 -3.38
C TYR A 98 -3.60 -13.96 -2.12
N SER A 99 -4.61 -13.08 -2.23
CA SER A 99 -5.46 -12.73 -1.10
C SER A 99 -6.51 -13.79 -0.77
N ARG A 100 -6.85 -14.69 -1.72
CA ARG A 100 -7.96 -15.64 -1.56
C ARG A 100 -7.72 -16.64 -0.42
N SER A 101 -6.55 -17.27 -0.39
CA SER A 101 -6.18 -18.22 0.67
C SER A 101 -6.17 -17.55 2.05
N LEU A 102 -5.74 -16.29 2.12
CA LEU A 102 -5.75 -15.49 3.33
C LEU A 102 -7.18 -15.19 3.82
N TRP A 103 -8.10 -14.86 2.91
CA TRP A 103 -9.50 -14.65 3.24
C TRP A 103 -10.17 -15.94 3.72
N VAL A 104 -9.90 -17.08 3.09
CA VAL A 104 -10.39 -18.40 3.54
C VAL A 104 -9.84 -18.73 4.93
N PHE A 105 -8.55 -18.52 5.15
CA PHE A 105 -7.91 -18.70 6.44
C PHE A 105 -8.54 -17.84 7.54
N MET A 106 -8.90 -16.59 7.22
CA MET A 106 -9.63 -15.69 8.12
C MET A 106 -11.08 -16.10 8.37
N ALA A 107 -11.78 -16.61 7.36
CA ALA A 107 -13.17 -17.05 7.47
C ALA A 107 -13.34 -18.26 8.40
N ASP A 108 -12.31 -19.10 8.49
CA ASP A 108 -12.31 -20.29 9.36
C ASP A 108 -12.07 -19.95 10.86
N TRP A 109 -11.83 -18.69 11.22
CA TRP A 109 -11.62 -18.31 12.62
C TRP A 109 -12.90 -18.45 13.46
N PRO A 110 -12.86 -19.13 14.62
CA PRO A 110 -13.99 -19.19 15.53
C PRO A 110 -14.33 -17.78 16.04
N LEU A 111 -15.61 -17.42 16.03
CA LEU A 111 -16.09 -16.12 16.51
C LEU A 111 -15.66 -15.81 17.95
N ILE A 112 -15.52 -16.85 18.77
CA ILE A 112 -15.24 -16.78 20.21
C ILE A 112 -13.73 -16.74 20.50
N ASP A 113 -12.87 -17.22 19.58
CA ASP A 113 -11.44 -17.43 19.84
C ASP A 113 -10.54 -16.71 18.82
N LYS A 114 -10.69 -15.37 18.77
CA LYS A 114 -9.87 -14.50 17.91
C LYS A 114 -8.51 -14.15 18.52
N GLN A 115 -8.27 -14.52 19.78
CA GLN A 115 -7.03 -14.20 20.49
C GLN A 115 -5.96 -15.29 20.35
N ARG A 116 -6.32 -16.53 19.97
CA ARG A 116 -5.32 -17.56 19.73
C ARG A 116 -4.71 -17.45 18.33
N PRO A 117 -3.38 -17.60 18.21
CA PRO A 117 -2.72 -17.66 16.92
C PRO A 117 -3.06 -18.99 16.23
N ARG A 118 -3.25 -18.95 14.91
CA ARG A 118 -3.46 -20.13 14.09
C ARG A 118 -2.30 -20.34 13.14
N ARG A 119 -1.91 -21.61 12.95
CA ARG A 119 -0.85 -21.97 12.02
C ARG A 119 -1.27 -21.68 10.59
N LEU A 120 -0.33 -21.20 9.78
CA LEU A 120 -0.53 -21.06 8.35
C LEU A 120 -0.80 -22.44 7.74
N ASN A 121 -1.84 -22.55 6.91
CA ASN A 121 -2.02 -23.75 6.09
C ASN A 121 -1.00 -23.75 4.93
N SER A 122 -0.81 -24.92 4.30
CA SER A 122 0.18 -25.08 3.22
C SER A 122 -0.11 -24.17 2.04
N GLU A 123 -1.38 -23.96 1.70
CA GLU A 123 -1.84 -23.10 0.61
C GLU A 123 -1.46 -21.63 0.85
N LEU A 124 -1.83 -21.07 2.01
CA LEU A 124 -1.47 -19.70 2.38
C LEU A 124 0.04 -19.52 2.48
N ARG A 125 0.76 -20.52 3.02
CA ARG A 125 2.22 -20.44 3.07
C ARG A 125 2.83 -20.39 1.67
N SER A 126 2.33 -21.20 0.73
CA SER A 126 2.77 -21.16 -0.67
C SER A 126 2.51 -19.79 -1.29
N ASP A 127 1.32 -19.23 -1.09
CA ASP A 127 0.93 -17.94 -1.66
C ASP A 127 1.77 -16.76 -1.14
N LEU A 128 2.22 -16.82 0.11
CA LEU A 128 3.00 -15.75 0.72
C LEU A 128 4.51 -15.81 0.40
N THR A 129 5.01 -16.91 -0.19
CA THR A 129 6.44 -17.13 -0.43
C THR A 129 6.89 -16.80 -1.87
N VAL A 130 5.98 -16.37 -2.75
CA VAL A 130 6.24 -16.07 -4.18
C VAL A 130 6.78 -14.66 -4.38
#